data_AF-A0A511MBC2-F1
#
_entry.id   AF-A0A511MBC2-F1
#
_cell.length_a   1.000
_cell.length_b   1.000
_cell.length_c   1.000
_cell.angle_alpha   90.00
_cell.angle_beta   90.00
_cell.angle_gamma   90.00
#
_symmetry.space_group_name_H-M   'P 1'
#
loop_
_entity.id
_entity.type
_entity.pdbx_description
1 polymer ?
#
loop_
_entity_poly.entity_id
_entity_poly.type
_entity_poly.pdbx_seq_one_letter_code
_entity_poly.pdbx_strand_id
1 'polypeptide(L)'
;MAVGYHDVRKWDSQALDTSATNLRGRRDKLIGLQDELDDARRLPQWHGPASERARGSLGTTRNNAEILIAELSAVDRAMQNASDDVSALKTRVANNDALADTYQFGIAADGAIVDNKPPDPPPKSRFEAEDRAESARHRETIRAQLEKETKAILTTAKNIDTAVALVLQLAQDRKISDHGATTLDGARKGGEIDANVAEMEQALRDAGLLTGPPVTGYYRQWLENAVRRGVSIDTIKQMVSEHKITPEDFKILDRMEEIREDEDGDGIFKSYFLMPNNMSGDDAAKAVRMTYILNAGTDYGTEGEKTDFAPTPYGSAELRRITERQRDNSWSYNDDVGFVHGNGGRLVTTPNGMMMGLGGNLVQDQFSQNGGTTWGDTFMLNVDDSKDPAQQLREVARSGHAWYENDNGPYRGKLDLDRFLHHEERHSQQWAEEGYAGFLASYAWEQVTGGNETEEEAGLSDGGY
;
A
#
# COMPACT_ATOMS: atom_id res chain seq x y z
N MET A 1 -9.67 -29.63 5.14
CA MET A 1 -9.34 -30.82 4.33
C MET A 1 -8.18 -30.45 3.42
N ALA A 2 -7.23 -31.34 3.16
CA ALA A 2 -6.17 -31.05 2.20
C ALA A 2 -6.73 -31.23 0.77
N VAL A 3 -6.60 -30.22 -0.09
CA VAL A 3 -7.03 -30.27 -1.50
C VAL A 3 -6.11 -31.26 -2.24
N GLY A 4 -6.67 -32.32 -2.82
CA GLY A 4 -5.93 -33.30 -3.61
C GLY A 4 -5.83 -32.90 -5.08
N TYR A 5 -4.87 -33.45 -5.81
CA TYR A 5 -4.66 -33.15 -7.24
C TYR A 5 -5.89 -33.54 -8.09
N HIS A 6 -6.58 -34.63 -7.70
CA HIS A 6 -7.84 -35.03 -8.33
C HIS A 6 -8.99 -34.05 -8.09
N ASP A 7 -8.99 -33.35 -6.94
CA ASP A 7 -9.99 -32.33 -6.66
C ASP A 7 -9.75 -31.12 -7.57
N VAL A 8 -8.50 -30.68 -7.71
CA VAL A 8 -8.10 -29.57 -8.60
C VAL A 8 -8.50 -29.84 -10.05
N ARG A 9 -8.31 -31.08 -10.54
CA ARG A 9 -8.75 -31.46 -11.91
C ARG A 9 -10.24 -31.24 -12.15
N LYS A 10 -11.07 -31.31 -11.11
CA LYS A 10 -12.53 -31.16 -11.19
C LYS A 10 -13.00 -29.73 -10.98
N TRP A 11 -12.10 -28.81 -10.63
CA TRP A 11 -12.49 -27.42 -10.41
C TRP A 11 -13.05 -26.79 -11.69
N ASP A 12 -14.04 -25.93 -11.48
CA ASP A 12 -14.85 -25.34 -12.54
C ASP A 12 -14.84 -23.81 -12.41
N SER A 13 -13.95 -23.17 -13.18
CA SER A 13 -13.87 -21.71 -13.25
C SER A 13 -15.16 -21.10 -13.80
N GLN A 14 -15.82 -21.75 -14.77
CA GLN A 14 -17.06 -21.23 -15.35
C GLN A 14 -18.21 -21.20 -14.34
N ALA A 15 -18.29 -22.19 -13.44
CA ALA A 15 -19.26 -22.19 -12.36
C ALA A 15 -19.04 -21.04 -11.35
N LEU A 16 -17.77 -20.72 -11.05
CA LEU A 16 -17.40 -19.58 -10.21
C LEU A 16 -17.77 -18.25 -10.89
N ASP A 17 -17.39 -18.05 -12.16
CA ASP A 17 -17.73 -16.86 -12.93
C ASP A 17 -19.24 -16.64 -13.06
N THR A 18 -20.00 -17.73 -13.28
CA THR A 18 -21.46 -17.67 -13.32
C THR A 18 -22.04 -17.23 -11.98
N SER A 19 -21.49 -17.73 -10.87
CA SER A 19 -21.93 -17.36 -9.51
C SER A 19 -21.62 -15.90 -9.21
N ALA A 20 -20.42 -15.44 -9.57
CA ALA A 20 -20.00 -14.04 -9.48
C ALA A 20 -20.91 -13.11 -10.29
N THR A 21 -21.10 -13.40 -11.57
CA THR A 21 -21.99 -12.63 -12.45
C THR A 21 -23.42 -12.53 -11.91
N ASN A 22 -23.96 -13.61 -11.33
CA ASN A 22 -25.27 -13.59 -10.70
C ASN A 22 -25.32 -12.71 -9.44
N LEU A 23 -24.29 -12.75 -8.59
CA LEU A 23 -24.20 -11.89 -7.42
C LEU A 23 -24.04 -10.42 -7.81
N ARG A 24 -23.18 -10.13 -8.78
CA ARG A 24 -23.01 -8.81 -9.38
C ARG A 24 -24.34 -8.24 -9.88
N GLY A 25 -25.10 -9.00 -10.66
CA GLY A 25 -26.40 -8.57 -11.17
C GLY A 25 -27.45 -8.32 -10.07
N ARG A 26 -27.34 -8.94 -8.89
CA ARG A 26 -28.19 -8.63 -7.72
C ARG A 26 -27.72 -7.37 -7.00
N ARG A 27 -26.41 -7.23 -6.81
CA ARG A 27 -25.80 -6.03 -6.22
C ARG A 27 -26.14 -4.79 -7.05
N ASP A 28 -25.97 -4.84 -8.37
CA ASP A 28 -26.18 -3.69 -9.24
C ASP A 28 -27.65 -3.23 -9.24
N LYS A 29 -28.60 -4.16 -9.04
CA LYS A 29 -30.01 -3.81 -8.79
C LYS A 29 -30.22 -3.06 -7.48
N LEU A 30 -29.46 -3.39 -6.43
CA LEU A 30 -29.51 -2.66 -5.15
C LEU A 30 -28.91 -1.27 -5.29
N ILE A 31 -27.75 -1.16 -5.97
CA ILE A 31 -27.11 0.14 -6.26
C ILE A 31 -28.07 1.05 -7.05
N GLY A 32 -28.79 0.48 -8.02
CA GLY A 32 -29.80 1.20 -8.80
C GLY A 32 -30.98 1.76 -8.00
N LEU A 33 -31.12 1.42 -6.70
CA LEU A 33 -32.13 1.99 -5.80
C LEU A 33 -31.65 3.24 -5.05
N GLN A 34 -30.43 3.71 -5.31
CA GLN A 34 -29.83 4.87 -4.62
C GLN A 34 -30.74 6.11 -4.72
N ASP A 35 -31.19 6.43 -5.93
CA ASP A 35 -31.98 7.64 -6.18
C ASP A 35 -33.34 7.57 -5.47
N GLU A 36 -34.01 6.41 -5.49
CA GLU A 36 -35.27 6.21 -4.77
C GLU A 36 -35.11 6.34 -3.26
N LEU A 37 -33.99 5.87 -2.70
CA LEU A 37 -33.69 6.02 -1.27
C LEU A 37 -33.41 7.49 -0.92
N ASP A 38 -32.69 8.23 -1.77
CA ASP A 38 -32.39 9.64 -1.57
C ASP A 38 -33.64 10.51 -1.70
N ASP A 39 -34.50 10.23 -2.69
CA ASP A 39 -35.76 10.95 -2.89
C ASP A 39 -36.77 10.68 -1.77
N ALA A 40 -36.86 9.44 -1.27
CA ALA A 40 -37.69 9.10 -0.12
C ALA A 40 -37.32 9.89 1.15
N ARG A 41 -36.05 10.32 1.28
CA ARG A 41 -35.58 11.14 2.41
C ARG A 41 -36.02 12.59 2.31
N ARG A 42 -36.13 13.13 1.09
CA ARG A 42 -36.28 14.57 0.81
C ARG A 42 -37.68 15.13 1.04
N LEU A 43 -38.72 14.30 1.17
CA LEU A 43 -40.15 14.66 1.29
C LEU A 43 -40.37 16.03 1.97
N PRO A 44 -40.46 17.13 1.18
CA PRO A 44 -40.14 18.48 1.66
C PRO A 44 -41.26 19.13 2.46
N GLN A 45 -42.49 18.62 2.35
CA GLN A 45 -43.67 19.13 3.04
C GLN A 45 -44.02 18.32 4.30
N TRP A 46 -43.22 17.30 4.63
CA TRP A 46 -43.47 16.43 5.77
C TRP A 46 -42.53 16.72 6.94
N HIS A 47 -43.05 17.37 7.97
CA HIS A 47 -42.31 17.84 9.14
C HIS A 47 -42.85 17.26 10.46
N GLY A 48 -42.06 17.39 11.51
CA GLY A 48 -42.39 16.96 12.87
C GLY A 48 -41.82 15.59 13.27
N PRO A 49 -42.07 15.15 14.51
CA PRO A 49 -41.38 13.99 15.11
C PRO A 49 -41.62 12.65 14.39
N ALA A 50 -42.70 12.52 13.62
CA ALA A 50 -42.95 11.33 12.80
C ALA A 50 -42.04 11.30 11.56
N SER A 51 -41.82 12.44 10.90
CA SER A 51 -40.97 12.51 9.72
C SER A 51 -39.49 12.38 10.07
N GLU A 52 -39.05 12.93 11.21
CA GLU A 52 -37.69 12.72 11.74
C GLU A 52 -37.41 11.25 12.03
N ARG A 53 -38.33 10.54 12.69
CA ARG A 53 -38.20 9.09 12.94
C ARG A 53 -38.16 8.28 11.66
N ALA A 54 -38.98 8.63 10.67
CA ALA A 54 -38.96 7.96 9.36
C ALA A 54 -37.64 8.20 8.61
N ARG A 55 -37.10 9.43 8.61
CA ARG A 55 -35.77 9.73 8.04
C ARG A 55 -34.65 8.99 8.77
N GLY A 56 -34.73 8.87 10.09
CA GLY A 56 -33.80 8.07 10.89
C GLY A 56 -33.84 6.59 10.51
N SER A 57 -35.05 6.01 10.43
CA SER A 57 -35.24 4.62 10.00
C SER A 57 -34.73 4.37 8.58
N LEU A 58 -34.97 5.30 7.65
CA LEU A 58 -34.44 5.23 6.29
C LEU A 58 -32.91 5.30 6.26
N GLY A 59 -32.31 6.15 7.11
CA GLY A 59 -30.86 6.18 7.32
C GLY A 59 -30.31 4.83 7.76
N THR A 60 -30.92 4.19 8.76
CA THR A 60 -30.54 2.82 9.17
C THR A 60 -30.65 1.81 8.02
N THR A 61 -31.72 1.86 7.23
CA THR A 61 -31.91 0.97 6.09
C THR A 61 -30.84 1.19 5.03
N ARG A 62 -30.51 2.44 4.72
CA ARG A 62 -29.44 2.79 3.77
C ARG A 62 -28.09 2.28 4.24
N ASN A 63 -27.71 2.53 5.50
CA ASN A 63 -26.43 2.04 6.04
C ASN A 63 -26.34 0.51 5.98
N ASN A 64 -27.44 -0.20 6.27
CA ASN A 64 -27.48 -1.65 6.12
C ASN A 64 -27.35 -2.10 4.65
N ALA A 65 -27.87 -1.32 3.70
CA ALA A 65 -27.73 -1.59 2.27
C ALA A 65 -26.30 -1.31 1.80
N GLU A 66 -25.65 -0.25 2.27
CA GLU A 66 -24.23 0.05 2.03
C GLU A 66 -23.35 -1.12 2.48
N ILE A 67 -23.50 -1.58 3.73
CA ILE A 67 -22.77 -2.77 4.24
C ILE A 67 -23.05 -4.02 3.40
N LEU A 68 -24.32 -4.32 3.09
CA LEU A 68 -24.66 -5.48 2.27
C LEU A 68 -24.04 -5.42 0.88
N ILE A 69 -23.98 -4.22 0.28
CA ILE A 69 -23.36 -4.03 -1.04
C ILE A 69 -21.85 -4.22 -0.95
N ALA A 70 -21.20 -3.73 0.10
CA ALA A 70 -19.79 -3.98 0.34
C ALA A 70 -19.51 -5.49 0.48
N GLU A 71 -20.29 -6.21 1.29
CA GLU A 71 -20.19 -7.67 1.44
C GLU A 71 -20.39 -8.41 0.12
N LEU A 72 -21.44 -8.08 -0.64
CA LEU A 72 -21.71 -8.70 -1.94
C LEU A 72 -20.58 -8.42 -2.94
N SER A 73 -20.01 -7.21 -2.91
CA SER A 73 -18.93 -6.81 -3.81
C SER A 73 -17.63 -7.52 -3.48
N ALA A 74 -17.30 -7.67 -2.20
CA ALA A 74 -16.14 -8.41 -1.76
C ALA A 74 -16.22 -9.88 -2.23
N VAL A 75 -17.37 -10.52 -2.02
CA VAL A 75 -17.59 -11.92 -2.43
C VAL A 75 -17.59 -12.08 -3.96
N ASP A 76 -18.25 -11.17 -4.69
CA ASP A 76 -18.23 -11.14 -6.16
C ASP A 76 -16.78 -11.03 -6.67
N ARG A 77 -16.00 -10.08 -6.14
CA ARG A 77 -14.60 -9.87 -6.52
C ARG A 77 -13.74 -11.10 -6.23
N ALA A 78 -13.85 -11.68 -5.03
CA ALA A 78 -13.08 -12.86 -4.65
C ALA A 78 -13.37 -14.07 -5.56
N MET A 79 -14.63 -14.28 -5.96
CA MET A 79 -14.98 -15.36 -6.89
C MET A 79 -14.51 -15.11 -8.32
N GLN A 80 -14.45 -13.86 -8.78
CA GLN A 80 -13.87 -13.51 -10.09
C GLN A 80 -12.38 -13.83 -10.11
N ASN A 81 -11.62 -13.35 -9.11
CA ASN A 81 -10.19 -13.60 -9.01
C ASN A 81 -9.93 -15.12 -8.94
N ALA A 82 -10.73 -15.85 -8.12
CA ALA A 82 -10.65 -17.30 -8.06
C ALA A 82 -11.00 -17.98 -9.39
N SER A 83 -11.99 -17.49 -10.14
CA SER A 83 -12.31 -18.03 -11.47
C SER A 83 -11.12 -17.92 -12.43
N ASP A 84 -10.50 -16.73 -12.48
CA ASP A 84 -9.33 -16.47 -13.33
C ASP A 84 -8.14 -17.36 -12.92
N ASP A 85 -7.87 -17.45 -11.63
CA ASP A 85 -6.80 -18.29 -11.07
C ASP A 85 -7.05 -19.79 -11.31
N VAL A 86 -8.28 -20.27 -11.13
CA VAL A 86 -8.65 -21.66 -11.44
C VAL A 86 -8.47 -21.93 -12.94
N SER A 87 -8.83 -20.98 -13.82
CA SER A 87 -8.63 -21.12 -15.26
C SER A 87 -7.14 -21.27 -15.61
N ALA A 88 -6.28 -20.42 -15.04
CA ALA A 88 -4.83 -20.51 -15.19
C ALA A 88 -4.28 -21.83 -14.62
N LEU A 89 -4.74 -22.24 -13.43
CA LEU A 89 -4.33 -23.47 -12.76
C LEU A 89 -4.71 -24.72 -13.58
N LYS A 90 -5.88 -24.75 -14.20
CA LYS A 90 -6.31 -25.85 -15.07
C LYS A 90 -5.41 -26.01 -16.28
N THR A 91 -4.91 -24.91 -16.84
CA THR A 91 -3.92 -24.95 -17.92
C THR A 91 -2.61 -25.59 -17.44
N ARG A 92 -2.15 -25.25 -16.23
CA ARG A 92 -0.95 -25.87 -15.62
C ARG A 92 -1.16 -27.35 -15.36
N VAL A 93 -2.31 -27.75 -14.82
CA VAL A 93 -2.68 -29.16 -14.60
C VAL A 93 -2.67 -29.94 -15.91
N ALA A 94 -3.29 -29.41 -16.97
CA ALA A 94 -3.32 -30.06 -18.28
C ALA A 94 -1.91 -30.24 -18.88
N ASN A 95 -1.06 -29.21 -18.77
CA ASN A 95 0.33 -29.29 -19.24
C ASN A 95 1.16 -30.32 -18.44
N ASN A 96 0.97 -30.36 -17.12
CA ASN A 96 1.67 -31.27 -16.23
C ASN A 96 1.22 -32.74 -16.46
N ASP A 97 -0.09 -32.95 -16.65
CA ASP A 97 -0.65 -34.25 -17.03
C ASP A 97 -0.14 -34.70 -18.40
N ALA A 98 -0.10 -33.82 -19.41
CA ALA A 98 0.44 -34.13 -20.73
C ALA A 98 1.94 -34.48 -20.71
N LEU A 99 2.72 -33.79 -19.86
CA LEU A 99 4.15 -34.11 -19.65
C LEU A 99 4.30 -35.49 -18.98
N ALA A 100 3.50 -35.79 -17.96
CA ALA A 100 3.50 -37.09 -17.31
C ALA A 100 3.18 -38.21 -18.32
N ASP A 101 2.12 -38.05 -19.10
CA ASP A 101 1.70 -39.02 -20.13
C ASP A 101 2.78 -39.24 -21.20
N THR A 102 3.40 -38.15 -21.69
CA THR A 102 4.49 -38.20 -22.68
C THR A 102 5.66 -39.07 -22.20
N TYR A 103 5.96 -39.00 -20.91
CA TYR A 103 7.01 -39.79 -20.26
C TYR A 103 6.45 -40.95 -19.44
N GLN A 104 5.27 -41.49 -19.80
CA GLN A 104 4.66 -42.68 -19.17
C GLN A 104 4.69 -42.67 -17.64
N PHE A 105 4.52 -41.49 -17.04
CA PHE A 105 4.21 -41.31 -15.64
C PHE A 105 2.70 -41.13 -15.48
N GLY A 106 2.20 -41.32 -14.26
CA GLY A 106 0.86 -40.92 -13.87
C GLY A 106 0.92 -40.05 -12.61
N ILE A 107 -0.05 -39.16 -12.45
CA ILE A 107 -0.18 -38.35 -11.24
C ILE A 107 -1.40 -38.83 -10.48
N ALA A 108 -1.15 -39.44 -9.31
CA ALA A 108 -2.17 -40.01 -8.43
C ALA A 108 -3.07 -38.92 -7.82
N ALA A 109 -4.13 -39.34 -7.14
CA ALA A 109 -5.14 -38.41 -6.61
C ALA A 109 -4.59 -37.44 -5.56
N ASP A 110 -3.58 -37.86 -4.80
CA ASP A 110 -2.85 -37.07 -3.82
C ASP A 110 -1.68 -36.26 -4.43
N GLY A 111 -1.41 -36.42 -5.72
CA GLY A 111 -0.29 -35.81 -6.42
C GLY A 111 0.98 -36.66 -6.50
N ALA A 112 0.99 -37.90 -5.99
CA ALA A 112 2.18 -38.74 -6.11
C ALA A 112 2.47 -39.13 -7.58
N ILE A 113 3.75 -39.06 -7.98
CA ILE A 113 4.20 -39.44 -9.32
C ILE A 113 4.42 -40.96 -9.39
N VAL A 114 3.60 -41.63 -10.19
CA VAL A 114 3.61 -43.07 -10.42
C VAL A 114 4.35 -43.38 -11.72
N ASP A 115 5.28 -44.33 -11.70
CA ASP A 115 5.90 -44.83 -12.93
C ASP A 115 5.01 -45.87 -13.59
N ASN A 116 4.53 -45.58 -14.80
CA ASN A 116 3.73 -46.50 -15.59
C ASN A 116 4.53 -47.13 -16.74
N LYS A 117 5.84 -46.85 -16.83
CA LYS A 117 6.70 -47.44 -17.87
C LYS A 117 6.83 -48.95 -17.65
N PRO A 118 6.57 -49.79 -18.67
CA PRO A 118 6.85 -51.21 -18.60
C PRO A 118 8.36 -51.49 -18.42
N PRO A 119 8.74 -52.60 -17.75
CA PRO A 119 10.15 -52.97 -17.62
C PRO A 119 10.85 -53.12 -18.97
N ASP A 120 12.03 -52.53 -19.12
CA ASP A 120 12.83 -52.70 -20.33
C ASP A 120 13.36 -54.15 -20.42
N PRO A 121 13.39 -54.78 -21.61
CA PRO A 121 14.05 -56.08 -21.80
C PRO A 121 15.56 -55.96 -21.52
N PRO A 122 16.33 -57.04 -21.28
CA PRO A 122 17.77 -56.94 -21.04
C PRO A 122 18.54 -56.27 -22.21
N PRO A 123 19.62 -55.50 -21.96
CA PRO A 123 20.44 -54.91 -23.04
C PRO A 123 21.26 -55.99 -23.75
N LYS A 124 21.35 -55.89 -25.08
CA LYS A 124 22.09 -56.84 -25.93
C LYS A 124 23.53 -56.40 -26.20
N SER A 125 23.86 -55.15 -25.91
CA SER A 125 25.20 -54.58 -26.10
C SER A 125 25.52 -53.54 -25.03
N ARG A 126 26.80 -53.17 -24.92
CA ARG A 126 27.24 -52.05 -24.07
C ARG A 126 26.64 -50.71 -24.50
N PHE A 127 26.55 -50.46 -25.80
CA PHE A 127 25.95 -49.24 -26.33
C PHE A 127 24.46 -49.11 -25.95
N GLU A 128 23.69 -50.21 -26.08
CA GLU A 128 22.30 -50.24 -25.61
C GLU A 128 22.18 -50.02 -24.09
N ALA A 129 23.14 -50.51 -23.30
CA ALA A 129 23.13 -50.28 -21.86
C ALA A 129 23.40 -48.81 -21.51
N GLU A 130 24.32 -48.15 -22.22
CA GLU A 130 24.66 -46.74 -22.03
C GLU A 130 23.50 -45.81 -22.44
N ASP A 131 22.89 -46.03 -23.61
CA ASP A 131 21.73 -45.28 -24.12
C ASP A 131 20.52 -45.35 -23.17
N ARG A 132 20.27 -46.53 -22.59
CA ARG A 132 19.21 -46.72 -21.59
C ARG A 132 19.52 -46.02 -20.26
N ALA A 133 20.78 -46.02 -19.83
CA ALA A 133 21.18 -45.31 -18.62
C ALA A 133 21.06 -43.78 -18.79
N GLU A 134 21.25 -43.25 -19.99
CA GLU A 134 20.98 -41.85 -20.33
C GLU A 134 19.47 -41.56 -20.33
N SER A 135 18.68 -42.39 -21.01
CA SER A 135 17.21 -42.29 -21.02
C SER A 135 16.60 -42.35 -19.62
N ALA A 136 17.13 -43.20 -18.73
CA ALA A 136 16.71 -43.29 -17.34
C ALA A 136 17.02 -42.00 -16.56
N ARG A 137 18.22 -41.42 -16.74
CA ARG A 137 18.60 -40.14 -16.11
C ARG A 137 17.73 -38.98 -16.59
N HIS A 138 17.40 -38.94 -17.88
CA HIS A 138 16.47 -37.94 -18.41
C HIS A 138 15.07 -38.09 -17.80
N ARG A 139 14.55 -39.33 -17.71
CA ARG A 139 13.27 -39.61 -17.05
C ARG A 139 13.23 -39.22 -15.57
N GLU A 140 14.31 -39.43 -14.83
CA GLU A 140 14.40 -38.99 -13.43
C GLU A 140 14.38 -37.46 -13.31
N THR A 141 14.97 -36.74 -14.28
CA THR A 141 14.87 -35.28 -14.35
C THR A 141 13.42 -34.84 -14.59
N ILE A 142 12.70 -35.51 -15.48
CA ILE A 142 11.26 -35.25 -15.72
C ILE A 142 10.43 -35.59 -14.48
N ARG A 143 10.69 -36.70 -13.79
CA ARG A 143 10.02 -37.05 -12.52
C ARG A 143 10.16 -35.91 -11.50
N ALA A 144 11.38 -35.41 -11.28
CA ALA A 144 11.63 -34.32 -10.35
C ALA A 144 10.92 -33.02 -10.76
N GLN A 145 10.83 -32.74 -12.07
CA GLN A 145 10.06 -31.62 -12.59
C GLN A 145 8.56 -31.77 -12.31
N LEU A 146 7.98 -32.95 -12.55
CA LEU A 146 6.57 -33.26 -12.26
C LEU A 146 6.27 -33.15 -10.77
N GLU A 147 7.16 -33.62 -9.90
CA GLU A 147 7.01 -33.50 -8.43
C GLU A 147 6.98 -32.03 -8.01
N LYS A 148 7.92 -31.23 -8.52
CA LYS A 148 7.99 -29.78 -8.23
C LYS A 148 6.74 -29.05 -8.71
N GLU A 149 6.31 -29.30 -9.95
CA GLU A 149 5.16 -28.61 -10.53
C GLU A 149 3.84 -29.04 -9.87
N THR A 150 3.66 -30.33 -9.59
CA THR A 150 2.50 -30.85 -8.83
C THR A 150 2.41 -30.18 -7.46
N LYS A 151 3.53 -30.07 -6.73
CA LYS A 151 3.56 -29.38 -5.45
C LYS A 151 3.19 -27.89 -5.58
N ALA A 152 3.67 -27.24 -6.62
CA ALA A 152 3.33 -25.85 -6.90
C ALA A 152 1.83 -25.68 -7.24
N ILE A 153 1.26 -26.58 -8.05
CA ILE A 153 -0.18 -26.61 -8.37
C ILE A 153 -1.03 -26.77 -7.10
N LEU A 154 -0.70 -27.72 -6.23
CA LEU A 154 -1.44 -27.95 -4.98
C LEU A 154 -1.32 -26.77 -4.01
N THR A 155 -0.17 -26.10 -4.00
CA THR A 155 0.03 -24.86 -3.23
C THR A 155 -0.88 -23.77 -3.77
N THR A 156 -0.85 -23.49 -5.08
CA THR A 156 -1.75 -22.51 -5.71
C THR A 156 -3.22 -22.84 -5.47
N ALA A 157 -3.62 -24.10 -5.59
CA ALA A 157 -5.00 -24.54 -5.31
C ALA A 157 -5.41 -24.18 -3.87
N LYS A 158 -4.61 -24.57 -2.88
CA LYS A 158 -4.89 -24.25 -1.47
C LYS A 158 -5.04 -22.74 -1.25
N ASN A 159 -4.24 -21.93 -1.93
CA ASN A 159 -4.25 -20.47 -1.79
C ASN A 159 -5.56 -19.89 -2.33
N ILE A 160 -6.01 -20.33 -3.51
CA ILE A 160 -7.30 -19.93 -4.10
C ILE A 160 -8.45 -20.27 -3.14
N ASP A 161 -8.50 -21.50 -2.62
CA ASP A 161 -9.54 -21.95 -1.70
C ASP A 161 -9.55 -21.12 -0.40
N THR A 162 -8.37 -20.88 0.16
CA THR A 162 -8.22 -20.12 1.42
C THR A 162 -8.63 -18.66 1.26
N ALA A 163 -8.26 -18.02 0.14
CA ALA A 163 -8.61 -16.62 -0.13
C ALA A 163 -10.13 -16.42 -0.26
N VAL A 164 -10.81 -17.29 -1.02
CA VAL A 164 -12.28 -17.23 -1.15
C VAL A 164 -12.96 -17.51 0.18
N ALA A 165 -12.52 -18.53 0.92
CA ALA A 165 -13.06 -18.86 2.23
C ALA A 165 -12.92 -17.70 3.23
N LEU A 166 -11.78 -16.99 3.21
CA LEU A 166 -11.55 -15.83 4.06
C LEU A 166 -12.55 -14.70 3.77
N VAL A 167 -12.73 -14.33 2.50
CA VAL A 167 -13.67 -13.26 2.13
C VAL A 167 -15.12 -13.64 2.45
N LEU A 168 -15.52 -14.89 2.22
CA LEU A 168 -16.83 -15.40 2.62
C LEU A 168 -17.04 -15.32 4.13
N GLN A 169 -16.03 -15.68 4.93
CA GLN A 169 -16.10 -15.59 6.38
C GLN A 169 -16.19 -14.12 6.85
N LEU A 170 -15.41 -13.22 6.26
CA LEU A 170 -15.47 -11.79 6.58
C LEU A 170 -16.86 -11.22 6.28
N ALA A 171 -17.45 -11.57 5.14
CA ALA A 171 -18.81 -11.17 4.80
C ALA A 171 -19.85 -11.77 5.77
N GLN A 172 -19.74 -13.05 6.10
CA GLN A 172 -20.64 -13.71 7.07
C GLN A 172 -20.55 -13.08 8.46
N ASP A 173 -19.36 -12.66 8.88
CA ASP A 173 -19.09 -12.03 10.17
C ASP A 173 -19.41 -10.52 10.20
N ARG A 174 -19.85 -9.91 9.08
CA ARG A 174 -20.01 -8.46 8.90
C ARG A 174 -18.73 -7.66 9.19
N LYS A 175 -17.60 -8.18 8.74
CA LYS A 175 -16.27 -7.55 8.87
C LYS A 175 -15.78 -6.91 7.57
N ILE A 176 -16.59 -6.94 6.52
CA ILE A 176 -16.35 -6.15 5.31
C ILE A 176 -16.83 -4.73 5.57
N SER A 177 -15.93 -3.77 5.33
CA SER A 177 -16.16 -2.35 5.53
C SER A 177 -16.73 -1.71 4.26
N ASP A 178 -17.66 -0.77 4.43
CA ASP A 178 -18.05 0.16 3.37
C ASP A 178 -17.06 1.33 3.24
N HIS A 179 -16.02 1.37 4.10
CA HIS A 179 -15.00 2.40 4.17
C HIS A 179 -15.57 3.82 4.34
N GLY A 180 -16.67 3.95 5.09
CA GLY A 180 -17.32 5.23 5.34
C GLY A 180 -18.07 5.77 4.12
N ALA A 181 -18.39 4.90 3.16
CA ALA A 181 -19.12 5.29 1.97
C ALA A 181 -20.42 6.02 2.29
N THR A 182 -20.66 7.09 1.54
CA THR A 182 -21.92 7.84 1.59
C THR A 182 -22.81 7.50 0.41
N THR A 183 -22.48 6.49 -0.41
CA THR A 183 -23.29 6.04 -1.54
C THR A 183 -23.19 4.54 -1.66
N LEU A 184 -24.20 3.90 -2.25
CA LEU A 184 -24.18 2.47 -2.52
C LEU A 184 -23.04 2.07 -3.48
N ASP A 185 -22.67 2.92 -4.45
CA ASP A 185 -21.50 2.67 -5.31
C ASP A 185 -20.17 2.83 -4.55
N GLY A 186 -20.09 3.80 -3.63
CA GLY A 186 -18.93 3.92 -2.73
C GLY A 186 -18.74 2.66 -1.89
N ALA A 187 -19.82 2.10 -1.36
CA ALA A 187 -19.77 0.87 -0.58
C ALA A 187 -19.33 -0.35 -1.42
N ARG A 188 -19.73 -0.39 -2.70
CA ARG A 188 -19.23 -1.39 -3.66
C ARG A 188 -17.71 -1.34 -3.77
N LYS A 189 -17.14 -0.15 -3.97
CA LYS A 189 -15.68 0.06 -4.02
C LYS A 189 -15.01 -0.38 -2.72
N GLY A 190 -15.60 -0.05 -1.57
CA GLY A 190 -15.10 -0.49 -0.26
C GLY A 190 -14.98 -2.01 -0.13
N GLY A 191 -16.02 -2.75 -0.55
CA GLY A 191 -15.99 -4.21 -0.57
C GLY A 191 -14.95 -4.80 -1.53
N GLU A 192 -14.78 -4.21 -2.71
CA GLU A 192 -13.74 -4.63 -3.67
C GLU A 192 -12.33 -4.46 -3.10
N ILE A 193 -12.09 -3.38 -2.33
CA ILE A 193 -10.82 -3.14 -1.65
C ILE A 193 -10.56 -4.23 -0.61
N ASP A 194 -11.53 -4.54 0.25
CA ASP A 194 -11.37 -5.57 1.28
C ASP A 194 -11.07 -6.96 0.69
N ALA A 195 -11.67 -7.30 -0.46
CA ALA A 195 -11.36 -8.55 -1.17
C ALA A 195 -9.92 -8.59 -1.68
N ASN A 196 -9.46 -7.51 -2.33
CA ASN A 196 -8.08 -7.45 -2.84
C ASN A 196 -7.04 -7.40 -1.69
N VAL A 197 -7.37 -6.77 -0.55
CA VAL A 197 -6.53 -6.79 0.66
C VAL A 197 -6.42 -8.19 1.23
N ALA A 198 -7.53 -8.94 1.29
CA ALA A 198 -7.53 -10.34 1.75
C ALA A 198 -6.64 -11.22 0.84
N GLU A 199 -6.67 -10.99 -0.47
CA GLU A 199 -5.79 -11.66 -1.43
C GLU A 199 -4.32 -11.31 -1.21
N MET A 200 -3.98 -10.03 -1.06
CA MET A 200 -2.61 -9.60 -0.75
C MET A 200 -2.11 -10.20 0.57
N GLU A 201 -2.93 -10.19 1.61
CA GLU A 201 -2.62 -10.79 2.91
C GLU A 201 -2.33 -12.28 2.77
N GLN A 202 -3.18 -13.01 2.05
CA GLN A 202 -2.99 -14.44 1.80
C GLN A 202 -1.70 -14.71 1.01
N ALA A 203 -1.43 -13.92 -0.03
CA ALA A 203 -0.22 -14.05 -0.84
C ALA A 203 1.06 -13.82 -0.03
N LEU A 204 1.03 -12.94 0.98
CA LEU A 204 2.14 -12.76 1.93
C LEU A 204 2.28 -13.96 2.87
N ARG A 205 1.18 -14.54 3.35
CA ARG A 205 1.20 -15.75 4.20
C ARG A 205 1.78 -16.94 3.45
N ASP A 206 1.39 -17.12 2.19
CA ASP A 206 1.86 -18.22 1.36
C ASP A 206 3.34 -18.11 1.03
N ALA A 207 3.85 -16.87 0.91
CA ALA A 207 5.28 -16.59 0.78
C ALA A 207 6.06 -16.78 2.10
N GLY A 208 5.38 -17.07 3.22
CA GLY A 208 5.98 -17.15 4.55
C GLY A 208 6.42 -15.79 5.11
N LEU A 209 5.92 -14.70 4.53
CA LEU A 209 6.26 -13.32 4.89
C LEU A 209 5.30 -12.74 5.93
N LEU A 210 4.15 -13.38 6.16
CA LEU A 210 3.17 -12.98 7.16
C LEU A 210 2.66 -14.21 7.93
N THR A 211 2.53 -14.08 9.25
CA THR A 211 2.00 -15.13 10.13
C THR A 211 1.10 -14.53 11.20
N GLY A 212 0.29 -15.36 11.87
CA GLY A 212 -0.60 -14.91 12.95
C GLY A 212 -2.04 -14.61 12.50
N PRO A 213 -2.84 -13.87 13.31
CA PRO A 213 -4.23 -13.54 13.00
C PRO A 213 -4.34 -12.58 11.80
N PRO A 214 -5.56 -12.36 11.25
CA PRO A 214 -5.80 -11.34 10.23
C PRO A 214 -5.23 -9.98 10.61
N VAL A 215 -4.66 -9.25 9.64
CA VAL A 215 -4.00 -7.98 9.94
C VAL A 215 -5.02 -6.89 10.26
N THR A 216 -4.63 -6.00 11.18
CA THR A 216 -5.46 -4.88 11.66
C THR A 216 -4.61 -3.61 11.76
N GLY A 217 -5.25 -2.45 12.01
CA GLY A 217 -4.56 -1.18 12.22
C GLY A 217 -3.79 -0.72 10.98
N TYR A 218 -2.70 0.02 11.20
CA TYR A 218 -1.94 0.65 10.11
C TYR A 218 -1.29 -0.33 9.13
N TYR A 219 -0.96 -1.57 9.53
CA TYR A 219 -0.51 -2.58 8.57
C TYR A 219 -1.62 -2.97 7.58
N ARG A 220 -2.87 -3.07 8.06
CA ARG A 220 -4.02 -3.31 7.16
C ARG A 220 -4.25 -2.11 6.26
N GLN A 221 -4.24 -0.90 6.82
CA GLN A 221 -4.39 0.34 6.06
C GLN A 221 -3.32 0.50 4.98
N TRP A 222 -2.09 0.04 5.23
CA TRP A 222 -1.03 0.00 4.21
C TRP A 222 -1.43 -0.86 3.01
N LEU A 223 -1.94 -2.07 3.25
CA LEU A 223 -2.42 -2.94 2.17
C LEU A 223 -3.62 -2.32 1.44
N GLU A 224 -4.52 -1.63 2.15
CA GLU A 224 -5.65 -0.90 1.56
C GLU A 224 -5.14 0.23 0.63
N ASN A 225 -4.17 1.02 1.09
CA ASN A 225 -3.54 2.07 0.29
C ASN A 225 -2.81 1.50 -0.93
N ALA A 226 -2.10 0.39 -0.76
CA ALA A 226 -1.46 -0.33 -1.86
C ALA A 226 -2.48 -0.78 -2.91
N VAL A 227 -3.63 -1.32 -2.50
CA VAL A 227 -4.72 -1.70 -3.41
C VAL A 227 -5.27 -0.48 -4.15
N ARG A 228 -5.58 0.60 -3.43
CA ARG A 228 -6.13 1.84 -4.01
C ARG A 228 -5.21 2.44 -5.07
N ARG A 229 -3.89 2.42 -4.79
CA ARG A 229 -2.84 2.95 -5.68
C ARG A 229 -2.35 1.94 -6.73
N GLY A 230 -2.91 0.74 -6.78
CA GLY A 230 -2.54 -0.29 -7.75
C GLY A 230 -1.11 -0.84 -7.58
N VAL A 231 -0.55 -0.79 -6.38
CA VAL A 231 0.76 -1.36 -6.07
C VAL A 231 0.72 -2.88 -6.19
N SER A 232 1.64 -3.44 -6.96
CA SER A 232 1.67 -4.89 -7.20
C SER A 232 2.01 -5.69 -5.93
N ILE A 233 1.46 -6.90 -5.82
CA ILE A 233 1.79 -7.83 -4.72
C ILE A 233 3.28 -8.20 -4.70
N ASP A 234 3.95 -8.23 -5.86
CA ASP A 234 5.38 -8.51 -5.93
C ASP A 234 6.22 -7.38 -5.34
N THR A 235 5.82 -6.12 -5.56
CA THR A 235 6.41 -4.95 -4.88
C THR A 235 6.26 -5.09 -3.36
N ILE A 236 5.06 -5.41 -2.87
CA ILE A 236 4.80 -5.58 -1.43
C ILE A 236 5.63 -6.74 -0.85
N LYS A 237 5.66 -7.91 -1.52
CA LYS A 237 6.48 -9.07 -1.11
C LYS A 237 7.97 -8.71 -1.07
N GLN A 238 8.47 -7.99 -2.06
CA GLN A 238 9.85 -7.55 -2.11
C GLN A 238 10.19 -6.65 -0.91
N MET A 239 9.35 -5.63 -0.65
CA MET A 239 9.53 -4.73 0.50
C MET A 239 9.54 -5.50 1.83
N VAL A 240 8.54 -6.35 2.07
CA VAL A 240 8.45 -7.15 3.30
C VAL A 240 9.67 -8.08 3.45
N SER A 241 10.09 -8.73 2.37
CA SER A 241 11.21 -9.67 2.40
C SER A 241 12.56 -8.97 2.63
N GLU A 242 12.84 -7.89 1.92
CA GLU A 242 14.13 -7.18 1.98
C GLU A 242 14.28 -6.38 3.27
N HIS A 243 13.21 -5.70 3.72
CA HIS A 243 13.25 -4.80 4.88
C HIS A 243 12.68 -5.41 6.17
N LYS A 244 12.25 -6.68 6.12
CA LYS A 244 11.69 -7.42 7.27
C LYS A 244 10.52 -6.70 7.93
N ILE A 245 9.68 -6.06 7.13
CA ILE A 245 8.51 -5.30 7.61
C ILE A 245 7.50 -6.25 8.22
N THR A 246 7.04 -5.94 9.42
CA THR A 246 6.03 -6.73 10.13
C THR A 246 4.87 -5.84 10.61
N PRO A 247 3.71 -6.43 10.97
CA PRO A 247 2.63 -5.68 11.63
C PRO A 247 3.06 -4.95 12.91
N GLU A 248 4.09 -5.45 13.61
CA GLU A 248 4.61 -4.80 14.82
C GLU A 248 5.27 -3.46 14.53
N ASP A 249 5.87 -3.29 13.33
CA ASP A 249 6.60 -2.08 12.99
C ASP A 249 5.70 -0.85 12.92
N PHE A 250 4.46 -1.04 12.48
CA PHE A 250 3.47 0.01 12.35
C PHE A 250 2.89 0.50 13.67
N LYS A 251 3.05 -0.25 14.78
CA LYS A 251 2.53 0.19 16.10
C LYS A 251 3.16 1.47 16.62
N ILE A 252 4.30 1.89 16.05
CA ILE A 252 4.88 3.20 16.36
C ILE A 252 3.91 4.34 16.03
N LEU A 253 3.09 4.17 14.99
CA LEU A 253 2.11 5.15 14.53
C LEU A 253 0.90 5.25 15.47
N ASP A 254 0.57 4.20 16.22
CA ASP A 254 -0.51 4.20 17.22
C ASP A 254 -0.31 5.23 18.35
N ARG A 255 0.92 5.73 18.51
CA ARG A 255 1.30 6.75 19.51
C ARG A 255 1.11 8.19 18.99
N MET A 256 0.66 8.35 17.76
CA MET A 256 0.62 9.62 17.05
C MET A 256 -0.80 9.95 16.60
N GLU A 257 -1.03 11.23 16.30
CA GLU A 257 -2.27 11.65 15.65
C GLU A 257 -2.07 11.56 14.14
N GLU A 258 -2.86 10.70 13.48
CA GLU A 258 -2.95 10.66 12.03
C GLU A 258 -3.70 11.90 11.51
N ILE A 259 -3.06 12.63 10.60
CA ILE A 259 -3.65 13.75 9.86
C ILE A 259 -3.80 13.28 8.42
N ARG A 260 -5.06 13.22 7.96
CA ARG A 260 -5.39 12.81 6.59
C ARG A 260 -5.60 14.04 5.71
N GLU A 261 -4.95 14.03 4.58
CA GLU A 261 -5.21 14.89 3.43
C GLU A 261 -6.11 14.11 2.47
N ASP A 262 -7.19 14.75 2.01
CA ASP A 262 -8.27 14.17 1.18
C ASP A 262 -8.96 15.31 0.42
N GLU A 263 -8.17 16.23 -0.17
CA GLU A 263 -8.72 17.43 -0.82
C GLU A 263 -9.52 17.10 -2.09
N ASP A 264 -9.12 16.06 -2.81
CA ASP A 264 -9.79 15.58 -4.02
C ASP A 264 -11.06 14.75 -3.73
N GLY A 265 -11.17 14.19 -2.53
CA GLY A 265 -12.28 13.35 -2.08
C GLY A 265 -12.43 12.06 -2.89
N ASP A 266 -11.35 11.58 -3.53
CA ASP A 266 -11.37 10.41 -4.39
C ASP A 266 -11.34 9.07 -3.58
N GLY A 267 -11.08 9.19 -2.27
CA GLY A 267 -10.96 8.09 -1.32
C GLY A 267 -9.54 7.54 -1.18
N ILE A 268 -8.53 8.20 -1.72
CA ILE A 268 -7.10 7.96 -1.54
C ILE A 268 -6.54 9.13 -0.73
N PHE A 269 -6.40 8.93 0.57
CA PHE A 269 -5.89 9.97 1.45
C PHE A 269 -4.39 9.81 1.72
N LYS A 270 -3.66 10.94 1.77
CA LYS A 270 -2.28 10.99 2.26
C LYS A 270 -2.28 11.13 3.78
N SER A 271 -1.49 10.29 4.44
CA SER A 271 -1.40 10.22 5.90
C SER A 271 -0.11 10.87 6.38
N TYR A 272 -0.25 11.85 7.27
CA TYR A 272 0.81 12.46 8.05
C TYR A 272 0.62 12.07 9.51
N PHE A 273 1.69 12.05 10.31
CA PHE A 273 1.57 11.71 11.74
C PHE A 273 2.23 12.77 12.60
N LEU A 274 1.44 13.44 13.43
CA LEU A 274 1.92 14.41 14.39
C LEU A 274 2.59 13.67 15.56
N MET A 275 3.87 13.97 15.75
CA MET A 275 4.69 13.35 16.77
C MET A 275 4.34 13.87 18.17
N PRO A 276 4.26 13.00 19.20
CA PRO A 276 4.19 13.44 20.57
C PRO A 276 5.53 14.10 20.98
N ASN A 277 5.45 15.07 21.89
CA ASN A 277 6.60 15.89 22.31
C ASN A 277 7.71 15.13 23.07
N ASN A 278 7.53 13.85 23.36
CA ASN A 278 8.47 12.99 24.09
C ASN A 278 9.01 11.83 23.23
N MET A 279 8.92 11.96 21.90
CA MET A 279 9.45 10.97 20.98
C MET A 279 10.98 10.96 20.97
N SER A 280 11.59 9.77 20.90
CA SER A 280 13.02 9.63 20.70
C SER A 280 13.38 9.76 19.21
N GLY A 281 14.64 10.07 18.89
CA GLY A 281 15.12 10.12 17.51
C GLY A 281 14.93 8.80 16.76
N ASP A 282 15.24 7.67 17.39
CA ASP A 282 15.04 6.33 16.82
C ASP A 282 13.56 6.05 16.50
N ASP A 283 12.66 6.40 17.43
CA ASP A 283 11.22 6.28 17.23
C ASP A 283 10.73 7.19 16.10
N ALA A 284 11.24 8.42 16.01
CA ALA A 284 10.92 9.36 14.94
C ALA A 284 11.38 8.84 13.58
N ALA A 285 12.62 8.36 13.46
CA ALA A 285 13.14 7.78 12.24
C ALA A 285 12.33 6.54 11.80
N LYS A 286 11.94 5.69 12.76
CA LYS A 286 11.04 4.55 12.50
C LYS A 286 9.67 5.02 12.02
N ALA A 287 9.09 6.01 12.67
CA ALA A 287 7.80 6.58 12.30
C ALA A 287 7.82 7.12 10.87
N VAL A 288 8.84 7.89 10.50
CA VAL A 288 9.00 8.42 9.14
C VAL A 288 9.01 7.30 8.09
N ARG A 289 9.76 6.20 8.33
CA ARG A 289 9.75 5.05 7.41
C ARG A 289 8.39 4.38 7.35
N MET A 290 7.69 4.21 8.48
CA MET A 290 6.36 3.60 8.51
C MET A 290 5.31 4.48 7.84
N THR A 291 5.43 5.81 7.91
CA THR A 291 4.57 6.75 7.21
C THR A 291 4.75 6.66 5.69
N TYR A 292 5.99 6.62 5.20
CA TYR A 292 6.26 6.40 3.77
C TYR A 292 5.63 5.08 3.29
N ILE A 293 5.86 3.98 4.02
CA ILE A 293 5.33 2.67 3.66
C ILE A 293 3.79 2.71 3.66
N LEU A 294 3.17 3.20 4.74
CA LEU A 294 1.72 3.28 4.90
C LEU A 294 1.04 3.96 3.71
N ASN A 295 1.61 5.07 3.22
CA ASN A 295 1.01 5.85 2.14
C ASN A 295 1.01 5.11 0.80
N ALA A 296 1.93 4.17 0.57
CA ALA A 296 2.04 3.39 -0.67
C ALA A 296 2.25 4.24 -1.95
N GLY A 297 2.80 5.45 -1.81
CA GLY A 297 2.99 6.43 -2.86
C GLY A 297 2.94 7.87 -2.32
N THR A 298 3.26 8.86 -3.15
CA THR A 298 3.29 10.28 -2.75
C THR A 298 2.54 11.20 -3.70
N ASP A 299 1.87 10.69 -4.73
CA ASP A 299 1.15 11.44 -5.79
C ASP A 299 1.96 12.49 -6.60
N TYR A 300 3.23 12.70 -6.27
CA TYR A 300 4.14 13.53 -7.05
C TYR A 300 4.13 13.12 -8.54
N GLY A 301 3.67 14.05 -9.39
CA GLY A 301 3.65 13.88 -10.85
C GLY A 301 2.57 12.94 -11.40
N THR A 302 1.56 12.55 -10.61
CA THR A 302 0.47 11.66 -11.09
C THR A 302 -0.62 12.40 -11.85
N GLU A 303 -0.82 13.71 -11.63
CA GLU A 303 -1.89 14.51 -12.24
C GLU A 303 -1.50 15.20 -13.57
N GLY A 304 -0.42 14.75 -14.21
CA GLY A 304 0.06 15.35 -15.46
C GLY A 304 0.68 16.74 -15.27
N GLU A 305 1.02 17.08 -14.04
CA GLU A 305 1.76 18.27 -13.68
C GLU A 305 3.14 18.28 -14.35
N LYS A 306 3.66 19.48 -14.61
CA LYS A 306 5.05 19.62 -15.02
C LYS A 306 5.93 19.49 -13.78
N THR A 307 6.49 18.31 -13.58
CA THR A 307 7.47 18.07 -12.51
C THR A 307 8.88 18.38 -13.00
N ASP A 308 9.73 18.87 -12.09
CA ASP A 308 11.14 19.14 -12.38
C ASP A 308 11.97 17.84 -12.43
N PHE A 309 11.50 16.79 -11.73
CA PHE A 309 12.09 15.45 -11.79
C PHE A 309 11.06 14.38 -12.11
N ALA A 310 11.57 13.22 -12.55
CA ALA A 310 10.75 12.03 -12.69
C ALA A 310 10.33 11.50 -11.31
N PRO A 311 9.05 11.12 -11.12
CA PRO A 311 8.60 10.51 -9.88
C PRO A 311 9.40 9.24 -9.55
N THR A 312 9.84 9.14 -8.30
CA THR A 312 10.52 7.93 -7.82
C THR A 312 9.49 6.84 -7.53
N PRO A 313 9.57 5.65 -8.15
CA PRO A 313 8.57 4.61 -7.95
C PRO A 313 8.53 4.13 -6.49
N TYR A 314 7.31 3.96 -5.97
CA TYR A 314 7.10 3.33 -4.67
C TYR A 314 7.63 1.89 -4.66
N GLY A 315 8.48 1.55 -3.69
CA GLY A 315 9.00 0.19 -3.58
C GLY A 315 10.25 0.05 -2.71
N SER A 316 10.84 -1.14 -2.76
CA SER A 316 11.97 -1.51 -1.88
C SER A 316 13.23 -0.66 -2.10
N ALA A 317 13.49 -0.25 -3.34
CA ALA A 317 14.64 0.58 -3.67
C ALA A 317 14.53 1.97 -3.04
N GLU A 318 13.33 2.57 -3.07
CA GLU A 318 13.11 3.88 -2.48
C GLU A 318 13.12 3.84 -0.95
N LEU A 319 12.51 2.81 -0.35
CA LEU A 319 12.62 2.60 1.10
C LEU A 319 14.08 2.44 1.56
N ARG A 320 14.93 1.78 0.74
CA ARG A 320 16.37 1.69 1.01
C ARG A 320 17.03 3.06 0.92
N ARG A 321 16.75 3.86 -0.12
CA ARG A 321 17.28 5.22 -0.27
C ARG A 321 16.92 6.10 0.94
N ILE A 322 15.66 6.09 1.36
CA ILE A 322 15.19 6.81 2.55
C ILE A 322 15.95 6.34 3.80
N THR A 323 16.12 5.03 3.98
CA THR A 323 16.83 4.47 5.15
C THR A 323 18.30 4.85 5.17
N GLU A 324 18.96 4.89 4.01
CA GLU A 324 20.36 5.32 3.86
C GLU A 324 20.49 6.83 4.15
N ARG A 325 19.64 7.67 3.54
CA ARG A 325 19.59 9.11 3.80
C ARG A 325 19.37 9.43 5.28
N GLN A 326 18.43 8.74 5.93
CA GLN A 326 18.18 8.88 7.37
C GLN A 326 19.40 8.54 8.24
N ARG A 327 20.21 7.56 7.82
CA ARG A 327 21.43 7.18 8.54
C ARG A 327 22.48 8.27 8.43
N ASP A 328 22.67 8.81 7.23
CA ASP A 328 23.65 9.87 6.95
C ASP A 328 23.22 11.19 7.61
N ASN A 329 21.91 11.45 7.68
CA ASN A 329 21.29 12.55 8.40
C ASN A 329 20.87 12.21 9.84
N SER A 330 21.43 11.17 10.46
CA SER A 330 20.96 10.67 11.77
C SER A 330 20.97 11.70 12.90
N TRP A 331 21.83 12.72 12.80
CA TRP A 331 21.89 13.86 13.72
C TRP A 331 20.56 14.65 13.76
N SER A 332 19.85 14.78 12.63
CA SER A 332 18.54 15.45 12.56
C SER A 332 17.44 14.69 13.30
N TYR A 333 17.66 13.41 13.61
CA TYR A 333 16.76 12.62 14.45
C TYR A 333 17.23 12.60 15.91
N ASN A 334 18.52 12.36 16.14
CA ASN A 334 19.08 12.15 17.48
C ASN A 334 19.09 13.43 18.32
N ASP A 335 19.36 14.57 17.69
CA ASP A 335 19.56 15.85 18.37
C ASP A 335 18.36 16.79 18.17
N ASP A 336 17.86 16.92 16.93
CA ASP A 336 16.88 17.96 16.60
C ASP A 336 15.45 17.65 17.04
N VAL A 337 15.02 16.38 17.03
CA VAL A 337 13.64 16.01 17.45
C VAL A 337 13.36 16.47 18.89
N GLY A 338 14.29 16.17 19.80
CA GLY A 338 14.19 16.60 21.20
C GLY A 338 14.32 18.11 21.35
N PHE A 339 15.21 18.74 20.57
CA PHE A 339 15.41 20.19 20.57
C PHE A 339 14.16 20.95 20.12
N VAL A 340 13.58 20.59 18.97
CA VAL A 340 12.37 21.23 18.42
C VAL A 340 11.23 21.14 19.43
N HIS A 341 10.97 19.94 19.96
CA HIS A 341 9.91 19.76 20.95
C HIS A 341 10.16 20.49 22.27
N GLY A 342 11.42 20.51 22.73
CA GLY A 342 11.84 21.21 23.95
C GLY A 342 11.69 22.73 23.86
N ASN A 343 11.79 23.29 22.66
CA ASN A 343 11.60 24.72 22.39
C ASN A 343 10.18 25.08 21.95
N GLY A 344 9.20 24.19 22.14
CA GLY A 344 7.79 24.45 21.84
C GLY A 344 7.38 24.17 20.39
N GLY A 345 8.32 23.79 19.52
CA GLY A 345 8.03 23.37 18.15
C GLY A 345 7.39 21.99 18.05
N ARG A 346 6.86 21.66 16.88
CA ARG A 346 6.18 20.39 16.59
C ARG A 346 6.62 19.83 15.25
N LEU A 347 6.51 18.52 15.12
CA LEU A 347 6.98 17.73 13.98
C LEU A 347 5.87 16.79 13.53
N VAL A 348 5.74 16.63 12.22
CA VAL A 348 4.93 15.59 11.56
C VAL A 348 5.82 14.74 10.67
N THR A 349 5.55 13.44 10.58
CA THR A 349 6.14 12.60 9.52
C THR A 349 5.40 12.84 8.20
N THR A 350 6.09 12.80 7.07
CA THR A 350 5.48 13.00 5.74
C THR A 350 5.48 11.72 4.87
N PRO A 351 4.61 11.65 3.85
CA PRO A 351 4.61 10.56 2.86
C PRO A 351 5.93 10.41 2.10
N ASN A 352 6.73 11.47 1.97
CA ASN A 352 8.01 11.49 1.25
C ASN A 352 9.17 10.90 2.06
N GLY A 353 8.88 10.36 3.25
CA GLY A 353 9.90 9.73 4.09
C GLY A 353 10.82 10.73 4.77
N MET A 354 10.34 11.94 5.09
CA MET A 354 11.04 12.96 5.88
C MET A 354 10.15 13.51 7.00
N MET A 355 10.67 14.44 7.80
CA MET A 355 9.88 15.20 8.78
C MET A 355 9.53 16.58 8.22
N MET A 356 8.37 17.10 8.61
CA MET A 356 8.01 18.51 8.43
C MET A 356 7.72 19.12 9.80
N GLY A 357 8.22 20.33 10.05
CA GLY A 357 8.20 20.95 11.36
C GLY A 357 7.78 22.40 11.34
N LEU A 358 7.34 22.88 12.50
CA LEU A 358 7.01 24.29 12.73
C LEU A 358 7.39 24.70 14.14
N GLY A 359 8.03 25.86 14.26
CA GLY A 359 8.46 26.47 15.52
C GLY A 359 9.67 25.79 16.17
N GLY A 360 10.15 26.36 17.28
CA GLY A 360 11.25 25.79 18.08
C GLY A 360 12.66 26.37 17.84
N ASN A 361 12.81 27.62 17.36
CA ASN A 361 14.11 28.13 16.90
C ASN A 361 14.85 29.15 17.76
N LEU A 362 16.17 28.95 17.75
CA LEU A 362 17.23 29.96 17.89
C LEU A 362 18.29 29.88 16.76
N VAL A 363 18.32 28.80 15.95
CA VAL A 363 19.41 28.52 14.98
C VAL A 363 19.00 28.76 13.52
N GLN A 364 17.69 28.75 13.20
CA GLN A 364 17.20 28.81 11.81
C GLN A 364 16.91 30.23 11.26
N ASP A 365 16.83 31.27 12.11
CA ASP A 365 16.60 32.67 11.67
C ASP A 365 17.69 33.20 10.72
N GLN A 366 18.83 32.50 10.57
CA GLN A 366 19.94 32.91 9.71
C GLN A 366 19.87 32.41 8.26
N PHE A 367 19.00 31.45 7.93
CA PHE A 367 19.02 30.76 6.62
C PHE A 367 17.66 30.66 5.92
N SER A 368 16.59 31.21 6.50
CA SER A 368 15.24 31.13 5.94
C SER A 368 15.01 32.05 4.73
N GLN A 369 14.52 31.49 3.62
CA GLN A 369 13.92 32.24 2.51
C GLN A 369 12.45 31.81 2.33
N ASN A 370 11.53 32.79 2.36
CA ASN A 370 10.11 32.86 1.97
C ASN A 370 9.11 31.68 2.17
N GLY A 371 9.48 30.41 2.36
CA GLY A 371 8.53 29.33 2.70
C GLY A 371 9.07 28.16 3.51
N GLY A 372 10.38 28.07 3.77
CA GLY A 372 10.93 27.15 4.75
C GLY A 372 12.42 26.87 4.55
N THR A 373 12.95 25.93 5.33
CA THR A 373 14.34 25.46 5.16
C THR A 373 14.43 23.98 5.53
N THR A 374 15.03 23.19 4.66
CA THR A 374 15.38 21.80 4.98
C THR A 374 16.71 21.72 5.73
N TRP A 375 16.68 21.03 6.86
CA TRP A 375 17.78 20.82 7.78
C TRP A 375 17.93 19.32 8.05
N GLY A 376 18.88 18.68 7.36
CA GLY A 376 19.01 17.23 7.35
C GLY A 376 17.77 16.57 6.77
N ASP A 377 17.03 15.80 7.57
CA ASP A 377 15.76 15.16 7.18
C ASP A 377 14.50 15.92 7.66
N THR A 378 14.65 17.16 8.14
CA THR A 378 13.52 17.99 8.62
C THR A 378 13.31 19.20 7.73
N PHE A 379 12.17 19.29 7.08
CA PHE A 379 11.70 20.52 6.44
C PHE A 379 10.98 21.41 7.46
N MET A 380 11.53 22.59 7.74
CA MET A 380 10.97 23.53 8.69
C MET A 380 10.21 24.63 7.95
N LEU A 381 8.91 24.72 8.18
CA LEU A 381 8.04 25.74 7.59
C LEU A 381 8.38 27.13 8.13
N ASN A 382 8.48 28.10 7.23
CA ASN A 382 8.66 29.51 7.59
C ASN A 382 7.31 30.18 7.88
N VAL A 383 6.74 29.84 9.05
CA VAL A 383 5.52 30.43 9.58
C VAL A 383 5.78 30.85 11.03
N ASP A 384 6.09 32.13 11.21
CA ASP A 384 6.47 32.76 12.47
C ASP A 384 5.31 32.77 13.48
N ASP A 385 5.67 32.74 14.77
CA ASP A 385 4.80 33.01 15.91
C ASP A 385 3.45 32.27 15.94
N SER A 386 3.38 31.08 15.32
CA SER A 386 2.21 30.21 15.49
C SER A 386 2.02 29.90 16.98
N LYS A 387 0.92 30.39 17.53
CA LYS A 387 0.55 30.16 18.94
C LYS A 387 0.28 28.67 19.24
N ASP A 388 0.03 27.88 18.20
CA ASP A 388 -0.16 26.44 18.25
C ASP A 388 0.46 25.77 17.02
N PRO A 389 1.77 25.42 17.07
CA PRO A 389 2.45 24.79 15.94
C PRO A 389 1.84 23.46 15.50
N ALA A 390 1.24 22.70 16.44
CA ALA A 390 0.56 21.45 16.09
C ALA A 390 -0.69 21.74 15.26
N GLN A 391 -1.49 22.74 15.64
CA GLN A 391 -2.67 23.11 14.88
C GLN A 391 -2.31 23.63 13.48
N GLN A 392 -1.28 24.45 13.35
CA GLN A 392 -0.84 24.92 12.03
C GLN A 392 -0.37 23.76 11.15
N LEU A 393 0.41 22.80 11.68
CA LEU A 393 0.82 21.61 10.93
C LEU A 393 -0.38 20.76 10.47
N ARG A 394 -1.45 20.67 11.27
CA ARG A 394 -2.70 20.01 10.83
C ARG A 394 -3.34 20.73 9.65
N GLU A 395 -3.34 22.06 9.67
CA GLU A 395 -3.93 22.86 8.58
C GLU A 395 -3.11 22.74 7.30
N VAL A 396 -1.78 22.78 7.39
CA VAL A 396 -0.89 22.55 6.24
C VAL A 396 -1.15 21.17 5.64
N ALA A 397 -0.98 20.11 6.45
CA ALA A 397 -1.11 18.73 5.98
C ALA A 397 -2.50 18.45 5.37
N ARG A 398 -3.59 18.84 6.04
CA ARG A 398 -4.96 18.62 5.53
C ARG A 398 -5.27 19.38 4.24
N SER A 399 -4.55 20.46 3.99
CA SER A 399 -4.85 21.33 2.86
C SER A 399 -4.22 20.88 1.55
N GLY A 400 -3.30 19.91 1.57
CA GLY A 400 -2.59 19.45 0.36
C GLY A 400 -1.70 20.51 -0.31
N HIS A 401 -1.55 21.70 0.28
CA HIS A 401 -0.87 22.83 -0.35
C HIS A 401 0.26 23.38 0.54
N ALA A 402 1.24 24.03 -0.07
CA ALA A 402 2.24 24.82 0.65
C ALA A 402 1.58 26.01 1.37
N TRP A 403 2.13 26.38 2.52
CA TRP A 403 1.70 27.55 3.29
C TRP A 403 2.85 28.52 3.46
N TYR A 404 2.49 29.80 3.45
CA TYR A 404 3.42 30.92 3.58
C TYR A 404 2.90 31.88 4.63
N GLU A 405 3.68 32.90 4.93
CA GLU A 405 3.28 33.98 5.82
C GLU A 405 3.37 35.34 5.15
N ASN A 406 2.46 36.24 5.53
CA ASN A 406 2.55 37.66 5.22
C ASN A 406 2.09 38.50 6.43
N ASP A 407 2.00 39.83 6.27
CA ASP A 407 1.59 40.77 7.33
C ASP A 407 0.23 40.46 7.99
N ASN A 408 -0.61 39.62 7.37
CA ASN A 408 -1.92 39.21 7.90
C ASN A 408 -1.90 37.81 8.54
N GLY A 409 -0.73 37.16 8.63
CA GLY A 409 -0.51 35.83 9.19
C GLY A 409 -0.38 34.72 8.13
N PRO A 410 -0.45 33.45 8.56
CA PRO A 410 -0.28 32.29 7.69
C PRO A 410 -1.39 32.22 6.63
N TYR A 411 -1.03 31.92 5.39
CA TYR A 411 -1.98 31.73 4.29
C TYR A 411 -1.60 30.56 3.39
N ARG A 412 -2.63 29.91 2.82
CA ARG A 412 -2.48 28.80 1.88
C ARG A 412 -2.04 29.31 0.50
N GLY A 413 -0.98 28.70 -0.02
CA GLY A 413 -0.46 28.90 -1.37
C GLY A 413 -1.24 28.16 -2.46
N LYS A 414 -0.69 28.19 -3.68
CA LYS A 414 -1.18 27.40 -4.82
C LYS A 414 -0.29 26.20 -5.16
N LEU A 415 0.92 26.16 -4.60
CA LEU A 415 1.86 25.08 -4.82
C LEU A 415 1.35 23.84 -4.09
N ASP A 416 1.28 22.71 -4.80
CA ASP A 416 0.97 21.41 -4.23
C ASP A 416 2.03 21.00 -3.19
N LEU A 417 1.58 20.46 -2.07
CA LEU A 417 2.45 20.10 -0.96
C LEU A 417 3.35 18.91 -1.30
N ASP A 418 2.95 17.97 -2.14
CA ASP A 418 3.81 16.85 -2.55
C ASP A 418 4.93 17.35 -3.46
N ARG A 419 4.63 18.29 -4.37
CA ARG A 419 5.66 18.97 -5.16
C ARG A 419 6.64 19.70 -4.27
N PHE A 420 6.15 20.41 -3.26
CA PHE A 420 7.00 21.12 -2.31
C PHE A 420 7.85 20.15 -1.47
N LEU A 421 7.24 19.14 -0.86
CA LEU A 421 7.96 18.13 -0.08
C LEU A 421 8.94 17.30 -0.93
N HIS A 422 8.66 17.10 -2.22
CA HIS A 422 9.63 16.47 -3.12
C HIS A 422 10.85 17.36 -3.35
N HIS A 423 10.69 18.67 -3.52
CA HIS A 423 11.80 19.63 -3.57
C HIS A 423 12.64 19.56 -2.28
N GLU A 424 11.99 19.63 -1.13
CA GLU A 424 12.65 19.57 0.18
C GLU A 424 13.36 18.22 0.43
N GLU A 425 12.81 17.12 -0.09
CA GLU A 425 13.46 15.81 -0.09
C GLU A 425 14.79 15.82 -0.84
N ARG A 426 14.91 16.59 -1.93
CA ARG A 426 16.18 16.73 -2.68
C ARG A 426 17.24 17.46 -1.85
N HIS A 427 16.85 18.51 -1.13
CA HIS A 427 17.77 19.16 -0.18
C HIS A 427 18.19 18.20 0.94
N SER A 428 17.27 17.38 1.42
CA SER A 428 17.60 16.34 2.40
C SER A 428 18.64 15.35 1.88
N GLN A 429 18.55 14.99 0.60
CA GLN A 429 19.55 14.16 -0.08
C GLN A 429 20.91 14.88 -0.19
N GLN A 430 20.94 16.17 -0.51
CA GLN A 430 22.19 16.95 -0.55
C GLN A 430 22.87 17.00 0.84
N TRP A 431 22.10 17.18 1.92
CA TRP A 431 22.64 17.10 3.29
C TRP A 431 23.29 15.75 3.59
N ALA A 432 22.69 14.64 3.12
CA ALA A 432 23.24 13.30 3.31
C ALA A 432 24.56 13.10 2.54
N GLU A 433 24.66 13.69 1.34
CA GLU A 433 25.85 13.58 0.47
C GLU A 433 27.01 14.48 0.94
N GLU A 434 26.73 15.73 1.32
CA GLU A 434 27.74 16.70 1.74
C GLU A 434 28.12 16.59 3.22
N GLY A 435 27.19 16.05 4.03
CA GLY A 435 27.29 16.02 5.48
C GLY A 435 27.14 17.39 6.13
N TYR A 436 26.90 17.40 7.45
CA TYR A 436 26.54 18.61 8.20
C TYR A 436 27.47 19.81 7.98
N ALA A 437 28.79 19.59 8.00
CA ALA A 437 29.77 20.65 7.83
C ALA A 437 30.01 21.05 6.36
N GLY A 438 29.81 20.12 5.42
CA GLY A 438 29.96 20.36 3.99
C GLY A 438 28.84 21.26 3.47
N PHE A 439 27.60 20.95 3.87
CA PHE A 439 26.44 21.71 3.43
C PHE A 439 26.37 23.13 4.01
N LEU A 440 26.80 23.32 5.26
CA LEU A 440 26.95 24.67 5.81
C LEU A 440 28.02 25.49 5.07
N ALA A 441 29.05 24.85 4.52
CA ALA A 441 30.09 25.52 3.75
C ALA A 441 29.63 25.87 2.32
N SER A 442 28.85 25.00 1.67
CA SER A 442 28.26 25.28 0.35
C SER A 442 27.25 26.42 0.41
N TYR A 443 26.33 26.41 1.37
CA TYR A 443 25.36 27.49 1.55
C TYR A 443 26.01 28.84 1.89
N ALA A 444 27.03 28.85 2.76
CA ALA A 444 27.80 30.04 3.06
C ALA A 444 28.58 30.56 1.85
N TRP A 445 29.05 29.67 0.98
CA TRP A 445 29.73 30.02 -0.27
C TRP A 445 28.76 30.62 -1.30
N GLU A 446 27.56 30.08 -1.42
CA GLU A 446 26.51 30.61 -2.30
C GLU A 446 26.02 31.99 -1.86
N GLN A 447 25.81 32.21 -0.55
CA GLN A 447 25.52 33.55 -0.02
C GLN A 447 26.62 34.58 -0.34
N VAL A 448 27.89 34.16 -0.35
CA VAL A 448 29.03 35.03 -0.65
C VAL A 448 29.18 35.31 -2.15
N THR A 449 28.82 34.35 -3.01
CA THR A 449 29.01 34.43 -4.47
C THR A 449 27.77 34.87 -5.23
N GLY A 450 26.59 34.83 -4.60
CA GLY A 450 25.29 35.11 -5.24
C GLY A 450 24.84 34.00 -6.20
N GLY A 451 25.37 32.78 -6.05
CA GLY A 451 24.97 31.58 -6.80
C GLY A 451 23.68 30.95 -6.25
N ASN A 452 23.09 30.03 -7.03
CA ASN A 452 21.86 29.32 -6.69
C ASN A 452 21.95 27.83 -7.12
N GLU A 453 23.14 27.25 -7.04
CA GLU A 453 23.46 25.94 -7.64
C GLU A 453 22.75 24.80 -6.88
N THR A 454 22.73 24.86 -5.54
CA THR A 454 22.01 23.93 -4.66
C THR A 454 20.51 23.85 -4.97
N GLU A 455 19.92 25.00 -5.23
CA GLU A 455 18.51 25.22 -5.52
C GLU A 455 18.15 24.83 -6.98
N GLU A 456 19.04 25.07 -7.94
CA GLU A 456 18.90 24.56 -9.32
C GLU A 456 18.96 23.03 -9.37
N GLU A 457 19.87 22.41 -8.61
CA GLU A 457 19.98 20.95 -8.48
C GLU A 457 18.80 20.29 -7.74
N ALA A 458 18.11 21.06 -6.91
CA ALA A 458 16.86 20.69 -6.25
C ALA A 458 15.61 20.91 -7.13
N GLY A 459 15.77 21.42 -8.37
CA GLY A 459 14.73 21.40 -9.40
C GLY A 459 14.12 22.74 -9.79
N LEU A 460 14.73 23.89 -9.48
CA LEU A 460 14.15 25.19 -9.83
C LEU A 460 14.13 25.47 -11.35
N SER A 461 13.08 25.06 -12.07
CA SER A 461 12.78 25.59 -13.42
C SER A 461 11.79 26.76 -13.43
N ASP A 462 11.07 27.01 -12.32
CA ASP A 462 10.04 28.05 -12.21
C ASP A 462 10.11 28.94 -10.95
N GLY A 463 11.08 28.75 -10.06
CA GLY A 463 11.36 29.70 -8.97
C GLY A 463 10.78 29.36 -7.58
N GLY A 464 10.26 28.15 -7.36
CA GLY A 464 10.13 27.52 -6.03
C GLY A 464 9.26 28.19 -4.94
N TYR A 465 8.77 29.41 -5.18
CA TYR A 465 7.97 30.21 -4.26
C TYR A 465 6.88 30.99 -5.00
#